data_AF-A0A2H3G9X1-F1
#
_entry.id   AF-A0A2H3G9X1-F1
#
_cell.length_a   1.000
_cell.length_b   1.000
_cell.length_c   1.000
_cell.angle_alpha   90.00
_cell.angle_beta   90.00
_cell.angle_gamma   90.00
#
_symmetry.space_group_name_H-M   'P 1'
#
loop_
_entity.id
_entity.type
_entity.pdbx_description
1 polymer ?
#
loop_
_entity_poly.entity_id
_entity_poly.type
_entity_poly.pdbx_seq_one_letter_code
_entity_poly.pdbx_strand_id
1 'polypeptide(L)'
;MDSHILTPDLSPATIISAFPILFGVTGTSVGIYSFVSPYNAIRLFGLHSVSTEKTTSSDPEAFQKSLIYAFGLRNIGSGLSSLGLFAFWQFSPICQLSPLAAAVTKRCMGICFIFGSLVAAGDAFIVRRFANQEHVQGETEEKATKASISHAVTGVVILATGLFLYL
;
A
#
# COMPACT_ATOMS: atom_id res chain seq x y z
N MET A 1 43.63 -19.11 0.90
CA MET A 1 42.27 -19.50 0.50
C MET A 1 41.37 -18.38 0.96
N ASP A 2 41.24 -17.36 0.11
CA ASP A 2 40.45 -16.18 0.41
C ASP A 2 39.00 -16.49 0.06
N SER A 3 38.17 -16.59 1.09
CA SER A 3 36.72 -16.63 0.96
C SER A 3 36.25 -15.24 0.53
N HIS A 4 36.19 -15.01 -0.79
CA HIS A 4 35.41 -13.93 -1.37
C HIS A 4 33.94 -14.14 -1.02
N ILE A 5 33.49 -13.50 0.05
CA ILE A 5 32.07 -13.32 0.34
C ILE A 5 31.55 -12.41 -0.79
N LEU A 6 30.80 -13.00 -1.73
CA LEU A 6 29.98 -12.26 -2.69
C LEU A 6 28.88 -11.56 -1.90
N THR A 7 29.14 -10.36 -1.38
CA THR A 7 28.04 -9.45 -1.03
C THR A 7 27.45 -8.97 -2.34
N PRO A 8 26.18 -9.26 -2.65
CA PRO A 8 25.54 -8.71 -3.84
C PRO A 8 25.51 -7.18 -3.66
N ASP A 9 26.20 -6.46 -4.53
CA ASP A 9 26.11 -5.00 -4.62
C ASP A 9 24.68 -4.63 -5.02
N LEU A 10 23.80 -4.47 -4.03
CA LEU A 10 22.46 -3.94 -4.22
C LEU A 10 22.59 -2.47 -4.60
N SER A 11 22.66 -2.22 -5.91
CA SER A 11 22.62 -0.85 -6.42
C SER A 11 21.34 -0.16 -5.93
N PRO A 12 21.37 1.15 -5.64
CA PRO A 12 20.17 1.92 -5.30
C PRO A 12 19.04 1.74 -6.34
N ALA A 13 19.39 1.59 -7.63
CA ALA A 13 18.44 1.33 -8.69
C ALA A 13 17.73 -0.03 -8.56
N THR A 14 18.45 -1.07 -8.10
CA THR A 14 17.88 -2.41 -7.84
C THR A 14 16.91 -2.38 -6.66
N ILE A 15 17.28 -1.69 -5.58
CA ILE A 15 16.42 -1.52 -4.40
C ILE A 15 15.14 -0.76 -4.78
N ILE A 16 15.27 0.34 -5.53
CA ILE A 16 14.11 1.16 -5.89
C ILE A 16 13.18 0.42 -6.86
N SER A 17 13.73 -0.40 -7.75
CA SER A 17 12.96 -1.24 -8.66
C SER A 17 12.20 -2.38 -7.97
N ALA A 18 12.54 -2.70 -6.72
CA ALA A 18 11.81 -3.69 -5.92
C ALA A 18 10.54 -3.12 -5.27
N PHE A 19 10.46 -1.79 -5.08
CA PHE A 19 9.31 -1.16 -4.42
C PHE A 19 7.98 -1.36 -5.16
N PRO A 20 7.90 -1.25 -6.50
CA PRO A 20 6.65 -1.54 -7.21
C PRO A 20 6.12 -2.95 -6.97
N ILE A 21 7.02 -3.93 -6.86
CA ILE A 21 6.66 -5.31 -6.50
C ILE A 21 6.18 -5.36 -5.06
N LEU A 22 6.94 -4.78 -4.13
CA LEU A 22 6.58 -4.77 -2.71
C LEU A 22 5.19 -4.15 -2.49
N PHE A 23 4.95 -2.95 -3.02
CA PHE A 23 3.66 -2.27 -2.90
C PHE A 23 2.54 -3.03 -3.62
N GLY A 24 2.82 -3.59 -4.79
CA GLY A 24 1.89 -4.42 -5.54
C GLY A 24 1.44 -5.66 -4.76
N VAL A 25 2.40 -6.39 -4.19
CA VAL A 25 2.15 -7.59 -3.37
C VAL A 25 1.43 -7.20 -2.08
N THR A 26 1.93 -6.21 -1.33
CA THR A 26 1.31 -5.77 -0.08
C THR A 26 -0.14 -5.32 -0.31
N GLY A 27 -0.40 -4.48 -1.31
CA GLY A 27 -1.75 -4.03 -1.64
C GLY A 27 -2.68 -5.19 -1.99
N THR A 28 -2.21 -6.12 -2.84
CA THR A 28 -3.00 -7.29 -3.24
C THR A 28 -3.29 -8.21 -2.05
N SER A 29 -2.28 -8.55 -1.26
CA SER A 29 -2.41 -9.44 -0.10
C SER A 29 -3.30 -8.84 1.00
N VAL A 30 -3.12 -7.55 1.33
CA VAL A 30 -3.97 -6.87 2.31
C VAL A 30 -5.41 -6.78 1.78
N GLY A 31 -5.59 -6.52 0.49
CA GLY A 31 -6.91 -6.46 -0.12
C GLY A 31 -7.64 -7.80 -0.11
N ILE A 32 -6.95 -8.91 -0.37
CA ILE A 32 -7.50 -10.28 -0.21
C ILE A 32 -7.81 -10.54 1.27
N TYR A 33 -6.92 -10.14 2.17
CA TYR A 33 -7.11 -10.33 3.61
C TYR A 33 -8.35 -9.61 4.14
N SER A 34 -8.75 -8.48 3.53
CA SER A 34 -10.01 -7.79 3.85
C SER A 34 -11.26 -8.66 3.66
N PHE A 35 -11.24 -9.66 2.77
CA PHE A 35 -12.35 -10.59 2.57
C PHE A 35 -12.34 -11.79 3.53
N VAL A 36 -11.14 -12.21 3.94
CA VAL A 36 -10.95 -13.36 4.83
C VAL A 36 -11.15 -12.94 6.30
N SER A 37 -10.62 -11.77 6.66
CA SER A 37 -10.62 -11.27 8.04
C SER A 37 -10.76 -9.74 8.07
N PRO A 38 -11.95 -9.19 7.75
CA PRO A 38 -12.15 -7.75 7.55
C PRO A 38 -11.71 -6.90 8.75
N TYR A 39 -12.08 -7.29 9.96
CA TYR A 39 -11.73 -6.52 11.16
C TYR A 39 -10.25 -6.59 11.51
N ASN A 40 -9.56 -7.68 11.16
CA ASN A 40 -8.10 -7.73 11.33
C ASN A 40 -7.39 -6.95 10.22
N ALA A 41 -7.91 -6.97 8.99
CA ALA A 41 -7.36 -6.21 7.88
C ALA A 41 -7.43 -4.70 8.16
N ILE A 42 -8.57 -4.18 8.65
CA ILE A 42 -8.72 -2.75 8.93
C ILE A 42 -7.86 -2.27 10.11
N ARG A 43 -7.48 -3.16 11.04
CA ARG A 43 -6.53 -2.86 12.11
C ARG A 43 -5.12 -2.57 11.59
N LEU A 44 -4.74 -3.07 10.42
CA LEU A 44 -3.47 -2.72 9.76
C LEU A 44 -3.42 -1.24 9.37
N PHE A 45 -4.57 -0.60 9.21
CA PHE A 45 -4.71 0.84 8.99
C PHE A 45 -4.79 1.64 10.31
N GLY A 46 -4.57 0.99 11.46
CA GLY A 46 -4.68 1.61 12.78
C GLY A 46 -6.09 1.76 13.33
N LEU A 47 -7.11 1.38 12.56
CA LEU A 47 -8.51 1.54 12.95
C LEU A 47 -8.98 0.30 13.74
N HIS A 48 -9.01 0.43 15.06
CA HIS A 48 -9.53 -0.61 15.94
C HIS A 48 -10.98 -0.27 16.29
N SER A 49 -11.91 -1.15 15.91
CA SER A 49 -13.27 -1.08 16.44
C SER A 49 -13.27 -1.54 17.90
N VAL A 50 -13.95 -0.80 18.76
CA VAL A 50 -14.21 -1.17 20.16
C VAL A 50 -15.21 -2.34 20.24
N SER A 51 -15.97 -2.59 19.17
CA SER A 51 -17.02 -3.60 19.18
C SER A 51 -16.44 -4.99 18.93
N THR A 52 -16.06 -5.65 20.03
CA THR A 52 -15.86 -7.12 20.06
C THR A 52 -17.07 -7.86 20.58
N GLU A 53 -18.17 -7.18 20.94
CA GLU A 53 -19.36 -7.82 21.48
C GLU A 53 -20.64 -7.17 20.95
N LYS A 54 -21.35 -7.91 20.08
CA LYS A 54 -22.80 -7.86 19.83
C LYS A 54 -23.50 -6.54 20.21
N THR A 55 -23.33 -5.49 19.43
CA THR A 55 -24.31 -4.40 19.40
C THR A 55 -25.47 -4.80 18.49
N THR A 56 -26.67 -4.76 19.04
CA THR A 56 -27.96 -5.34 18.64
C THR A 56 -28.57 -4.91 17.29
N SER A 57 -27.82 -4.31 16.38
CA SER A 57 -28.30 -3.91 15.04
C SER A 57 -27.39 -4.45 13.94
N SER A 58 -27.95 -5.24 13.02
CA SER A 58 -27.24 -5.85 11.87
C SER A 58 -26.65 -4.82 10.90
N ASP A 59 -27.24 -3.64 10.81
CA ASP A 59 -27.00 -2.73 9.69
C ASP A 59 -25.67 -1.96 9.79
N PRO A 60 -25.28 -1.39 10.96
CA PRO A 60 -23.96 -0.77 11.11
C PRO A 60 -22.80 -1.74 10.92
N GLU A 61 -22.97 -2.99 11.38
CA GLU A 61 -21.96 -4.03 11.20
C GLU A 61 -21.84 -4.42 9.71
N ALA A 62 -22.97 -4.66 9.05
CA ALA A 62 -23.00 -4.97 7.62
C ALA A 62 -22.43 -3.82 6.77
N PHE A 63 -22.72 -2.57 7.13
CA PHE A 63 -22.18 -1.39 6.48
C PHE A 63 -20.66 -1.29 6.66
N GLN A 64 -20.15 -1.43 7.88
CA GLN A 64 -18.71 -1.39 8.17
C GLN A 64 -17.97 -2.51 7.41
N LYS A 65 -18.49 -3.73 7.44
CA LYS A 65 -17.91 -4.87 6.72
C LYS A 65 -17.89 -4.64 5.21
N SER A 66 -18.97 -4.11 4.65
CA SER A 66 -19.06 -3.77 3.22
C SER A 66 -18.07 -2.69 2.82
N LEU A 67 -17.85 -1.68 3.67
CA LEU A 67 -16.81 -0.67 3.45
C LEU A 67 -15.42 -1.29 3.42
N ILE A 68 -15.11 -2.18 4.37
CA ILE A 68 -13.82 -2.89 4.41
C ILE A 68 -13.61 -3.72 3.13
N TYR A 69 -14.65 -4.41 2.63
CA TYR A 69 -14.57 -5.14 1.36
C TYR A 69 -14.35 -4.22 0.16
N ALA A 70 -15.02 -3.06 0.11
CA ALA A 70 -14.82 -2.08 -0.94
C ALA A 70 -13.38 -1.54 -0.95
N PHE A 71 -12.79 -1.26 0.22
CA PHE A 71 -11.37 -0.93 0.34
C PHE A 71 -10.47 -2.10 -0.08
N GLY A 72 -10.84 -3.33 0.28
CA GLY A 72 -10.16 -4.55 -0.15
C GLY A 72 -10.07 -4.67 -1.66
N LEU A 73 -11.18 -4.47 -2.39
CA LEU A 73 -11.19 -4.49 -3.87
C LEU A 73 -10.30 -3.41 -4.47
N ARG A 74 -10.33 -2.18 -3.92
CA ARG A 74 -9.48 -1.09 -4.39
C ARG A 74 -7.99 -1.41 -4.23
N ASN A 75 -7.62 -2.06 -3.13
CA ASN A 75 -6.24 -2.50 -2.87
C ASN A 75 -5.82 -3.65 -3.79
N ILE A 76 -6.70 -4.62 -4.05
CA ILE A 76 -6.46 -5.67 -5.05
C ILE A 76 -6.25 -5.06 -6.43
N GLY A 77 -7.17 -4.19 -6.88
CA GLY A 77 -7.08 -3.55 -8.18
C GLY A 77 -5.78 -2.76 -8.34
N SER A 78 -5.48 -1.88 -7.38
CA SER A 78 -4.26 -1.05 -7.42
C SER A 78 -2.99 -1.89 -7.33
N GLY A 79 -2.98 -2.94 -6.49
CA GLY A 79 -1.85 -3.84 -6.33
C GLY A 79 -1.57 -4.65 -7.59
N LEU A 80 -2.60 -5.28 -8.16
CA LEU A 80 -2.49 -6.05 -9.41
C LEU A 80 -2.14 -5.16 -10.61
N SER A 81 -2.66 -3.93 -10.68
CA SER A 81 -2.25 -2.98 -11.72
C SER A 81 -0.78 -2.62 -11.61
N SER A 82 -0.26 -2.41 -10.39
CA SER A 82 1.16 -2.14 -10.17
C SER A 82 2.04 -3.32 -10.57
N LEU A 83 1.66 -4.54 -10.18
CA LEU A 83 2.36 -5.78 -10.58
C LEU A 83 2.29 -6.01 -12.08
N GLY A 84 1.14 -5.76 -12.71
CA GLY A 84 0.95 -5.90 -14.15
C GLY A 84 1.79 -4.92 -14.96
N LEU A 85 1.83 -3.64 -14.55
CA LEU A 85 2.69 -2.63 -15.18
C LEU A 85 4.17 -2.98 -15.02
N PHE A 86 4.58 -3.42 -13.83
CA PHE A 86 5.95 -3.85 -13.58
C PHE A 86 6.32 -5.07 -14.44
N ALA A 87 5.46 -6.09 -14.48
CA ALA A 87 5.69 -7.27 -15.29
C ALA A 87 5.73 -6.94 -16.79
N PHE A 88 4.85 -6.06 -17.27
CA PHE A 88 4.88 -5.60 -18.65
C PHE A 88 6.18 -4.84 -18.95
N TRP A 89 6.63 -3.97 -18.06
CA TRP A 89 7.89 -3.24 -18.23
C TRP A 89 9.11 -4.16 -18.31
N GLN A 90 9.19 -5.16 -17.43
CA GLN A 90 10.38 -6.02 -17.30
C GLN A 90 10.40 -7.20 -18.27
N PHE A 91 9.25 -7.82 -18.54
CA PHE A 91 9.18 -9.12 -19.20
C PHE A 91 8.49 -9.09 -20.56
N SER A 92 7.81 -8.00 -20.95
CA SER A 92 7.14 -7.92 -22.25
C SER A 92 8.17 -7.82 -23.38
N PRO A 93 8.05 -8.63 -24.46
CA PRO A 93 8.86 -8.46 -25.66
C PRO A 93 8.78 -7.04 -26.24
N ILE A 94 7.63 -6.37 -26.10
CA ILE A 94 7.43 -4.99 -26.57
C ILE A 94 8.40 -4.04 -25.86
N CYS A 95 8.50 -4.13 -24.52
CA CYS A 95 9.39 -3.27 -23.74
C CYS A 95 10.87 -3.67 -23.90
N GLN A 96 11.15 -4.96 -24.11
CA GLN A 96 12.52 -5.43 -24.35
C GLN A 96 13.07 -5.00 -25.71
N LEU A 97 12.21 -4.89 -26.73
CA LEU A 97 12.60 -4.51 -28.09
C LEU A 97 12.48 -3.01 -28.37
N SER A 98 11.63 -2.28 -27.64
CA SER A 98 11.39 -0.85 -27.84
C SER A 98 11.75 -0.03 -26.59
N PRO A 99 12.87 0.73 -26.62
CA PRO A 99 13.27 1.62 -25.53
C PRO A 99 12.20 2.67 -25.20
N LEU A 100 11.47 3.14 -26.23
CA LEU A 100 10.38 4.08 -26.05
C LEU A 100 9.22 3.46 -25.27
N ALA A 101 8.82 2.23 -25.63
CA ALA A 101 7.75 1.53 -24.91
C ALA A 101 8.12 1.29 -23.44
N ALA A 102 9.34 0.83 -23.17
CA ALA A 102 9.84 0.65 -21.81
C ALA A 102 9.82 1.97 -21.01
N ALA A 103 10.28 3.08 -21.61
CA ALA A 103 10.28 4.38 -20.96
C ALA A 103 8.86 4.89 -20.67
N VAL A 104 7.92 4.71 -21.61
CA VAL A 104 6.50 5.08 -21.40
C VAL A 104 5.87 4.25 -20.29
N THR A 105 6.04 2.92 -20.28
CA THR A 105 5.51 2.08 -19.21
C THR A 105 6.11 2.45 -17.85
N LYS A 106 7.43 2.65 -17.76
CA LYS A 106 8.11 3.10 -16.55
C LYS A 106 7.52 4.41 -16.03
N ARG A 107 7.31 5.40 -16.92
CA ARG A 107 6.70 6.69 -16.58
C ARG A 107 5.25 6.60 -16.15
N CYS A 108 4.42 5.80 -16.84
CA CYS A 108 3.03 5.57 -16.45
C CYS A 108 2.96 4.95 -15.05
N MET A 109 3.81 3.96 -14.76
CA MET A 109 3.92 3.40 -13.41
C MET A 109 4.33 4.48 -12.41
N GLY A 110 5.33 5.32 -12.74
CA GLY A 110 5.74 6.45 -11.90
C GLY A 110 4.60 7.42 -11.58
N ILE A 111 3.77 7.78 -12.56
CA ILE A 111 2.58 8.61 -12.38
C ILE A 111 1.59 7.95 -11.42
N CYS A 112 1.32 6.64 -11.58
CA CYS A 112 0.46 5.90 -10.67
C CYS A 112 0.97 5.94 -9.22
N PHE A 113 2.28 5.81 -9.00
CA PHE A 113 2.88 5.92 -7.68
C PHE A 113 2.78 7.35 -7.11
N ILE A 114 3.05 8.38 -7.91
CA ILE A 114 2.93 9.79 -7.48
C ILE A 114 1.50 10.10 -7.02
N PHE A 115 0.48 9.68 -7.78
CA PHE A 115 -0.91 9.89 -7.33
C PHE A 115 -1.30 8.94 -6.19
N GLY A 116 -0.76 7.72 -6.17
CA GLY A 116 -0.94 6.76 -5.09
C GLY A 116 -0.43 7.27 -3.74
N SER A 117 0.59 8.14 -3.71
CA SER A 117 1.06 8.73 -2.45
C SER A 117 0.01 9.64 -1.79
N LEU A 118 -0.94 10.18 -2.56
CA LEU A 118 -2.07 10.94 -2.00
C LEU A 118 -3.00 10.05 -1.19
N VAL A 119 -3.14 8.76 -1.56
CA VAL A 119 -3.92 7.81 -0.78
C VAL A 119 -3.25 7.58 0.58
N ALA A 120 -1.94 7.33 0.59
CA ALA A 120 -1.20 7.16 1.84
C ALA A 120 -1.20 8.42 2.73
N ALA A 121 -1.09 9.61 2.13
CA ALA A 121 -1.23 10.88 2.85
C ALA A 121 -2.66 11.08 3.40
N GLY A 122 -3.66 10.70 2.61
CA GLY A 122 -5.07 10.69 3.02
C GLY A 122 -5.32 9.76 4.20
N ASP A 123 -4.80 8.52 4.14
CA ASP A 123 -4.88 7.55 5.24
C ASP A 123 -4.21 8.12 6.50
N ALA A 124 -3.01 8.68 6.37
CA ALA A 124 -2.32 9.31 7.49
C ALA A 124 -3.17 10.41 8.15
N PHE A 125 -3.79 11.28 7.34
CA PHE A 125 -4.65 12.36 7.80
C PHE A 125 -5.92 11.84 8.47
N ILE A 126 -6.63 10.91 7.83
CA ILE A 126 -7.89 10.36 8.33
C ILE A 126 -7.68 9.57 9.62
N VAL A 127 -6.62 8.76 9.69
CA VAL A 127 -6.28 7.98 10.90
C VAL A 127 -5.84 8.91 12.03
N ARG A 128 -5.10 10.00 11.73
CA ARG A 128 -4.78 11.02 12.75
C ARG A 128 -6.05 11.70 13.27
N ARG A 129 -6.98 12.04 12.37
CA ARG A 129 -8.26 12.61 12.75
C ARG A 129 -9.08 11.66 13.61
N PHE A 130 -9.06 10.36 13.31
CA PHE A 130 -9.69 9.32 14.13
C PHE A 130 -9.04 9.23 15.52
N ALA A 131 -7.70 9.21 15.60
CA ALA A 131 -6.97 9.18 16.86
C ALA A 131 -7.31 10.37 17.77
N ASN A 132 -7.55 11.55 17.19
CA ASN A 132 -7.84 12.77 17.95
C ASN A 132 -9.33 12.92 18.35
N GLN A 133 -10.19 11.91 18.12
CA GLN A 133 -11.59 11.99 18.56
C GLN A 133 -11.68 11.75 20.07
N GLU A 134 -12.51 12.53 20.78
CA GLU A 134 -12.60 12.50 22.25
C GLU A 134 -12.88 11.10 22.85
N HIS A 135 -13.56 10.24 22.09
CA HIS A 135 -13.92 8.87 22.50
C HIS A 135 -12.87 7.81 22.12
N VAL A 136 -11.78 8.19 21.47
CA VAL A 136 -10.65 7.32 21.12
C VAL A 136 -9.49 7.67 22.06
N GLN A 137 -9.26 6.81 23.05
CA GLN A 137 -8.24 7.05 24.09
C GLN A 137 -7.43 5.79 24.38
N GLY A 138 -6.26 5.97 25.00
CA GLY A 138 -5.41 4.87 25.46
C GLY A 138 -4.79 4.08 24.30
N GLU A 139 -4.80 2.75 24.38
CA GLU A 139 -4.11 1.89 23.40
C GLU A 139 -4.61 2.08 21.96
N THR A 140 -5.91 2.38 21.78
CA THR A 140 -6.49 2.62 20.44
C THR A 140 -5.96 3.91 19.82
N GLU A 141 -5.83 4.97 20.62
CA GLU A 141 -5.25 6.26 20.19
C GLU A 141 -3.78 6.09 19.81
N GLU A 142 -3.01 5.36 20.62
CA GLU A 142 -1.60 5.11 20.35
C GLU A 142 -1.41 4.33 19.04
N LYS A 143 -2.17 3.26 18.84
CA LYS A 143 -2.12 2.44 17.61
C LYS A 143 -2.53 3.26 16.39
N ALA A 144 -3.58 4.07 16.48
CA ALA A 144 -3.99 4.95 15.39
C ALA A 144 -2.93 6.01 15.09
N THR A 145 -2.34 6.64 16.10
CA THR A 145 -1.25 7.61 15.93
C THR A 145 -0.03 6.97 15.25
N LYS A 146 0.38 5.78 15.69
CA LYS A 146 1.49 5.05 15.08
C LYS A 146 1.19 4.67 13.63
N ALA A 147 -0.03 4.21 13.33
CA ALA A 147 -0.45 3.89 11.98
C ALA A 147 -0.48 5.13 11.07
N SER A 148 -0.95 6.27 11.57
CA SER A 148 -0.91 7.54 10.84
C SER A 148 0.52 7.91 10.43
N ILE A 149 1.48 7.81 11.35
CA ILE A 149 2.91 8.05 11.04
C ILE A 149 3.41 7.05 10.00
N SER A 150 3.07 5.76 10.16
CA SER A 150 3.44 4.71 9.22
C SER A 150 2.93 4.99 7.80
N HIS A 151 1.67 5.43 7.67
CA HIS A 151 1.09 5.83 6.39
C HIS A 151 1.78 7.06 5.79
N ALA A 152 2.12 8.07 6.61
CA ALA A 152 2.85 9.24 6.14
C ALA A 152 4.24 8.87 5.59
N VAL A 153 4.99 8.04 6.33
CA VAL A 153 6.30 7.53 5.90
C VAL A 153 6.16 6.71 4.62
N THR A 154 5.18 5.80 4.57
CA THR A 154 4.90 4.98 3.38
C THR A 154 4.57 5.87 2.18
N GLY A 155 3.79 6.94 2.37
CA GLY A 155 3.47 7.92 1.34
C GLY A 155 4.72 8.60 0.77
N VAL A 156 5.69 8.94 1.61
CA VAL A 156 6.99 9.49 1.15
C VAL A 156 7.75 8.47 0.30
N VAL A 157 7.79 7.20 0.71
CA VAL A 157 8.48 6.14 -0.04
C VAL A 157 7.78 5.88 -1.39
N ILE A 158 6.45 5.85 -1.41
CA ILE A 158 5.62 5.73 -2.62
C ILE A 158 5.90 6.91 -3.57
N LEU A 159 5.92 8.14 -3.05
CA LEU A 159 6.22 9.33 -3.86
C LEU A 159 7.64 9.29 -4.43
N ALA A 160 8.64 8.95 -3.61
CA ALA A 160 10.03 8.83 -4.05
C ALA A 160 10.18 7.75 -5.14
N THR A 161 9.52 6.61 -4.97
CA THR A 161 9.46 5.54 -5.97
C THR A 161 8.83 6.06 -7.27
N GLY A 162 7.71 6.78 -7.17
CA GLY A 162 7.03 7.35 -8.32
C GLY A 162 7.88 8.36 -9.09
N LEU A 163 8.56 9.27 -8.37
CA LEU A 163 9.48 10.24 -8.98
C LEU A 163 10.66 9.56 -9.67
N PHE A 164 11.26 8.54 -9.04
CA PHE A 164 12.34 7.77 -9.67
C PHE A 164 11.89 7.03 -10.93
N LEU A 165 10.65 6.54 -10.93
CA LEU A 165 10.09 5.84 -12.08
C LEU A 165 9.74 6.81 -13.22
N TYR A 166 9.31 8.02 -12.87
CA TYR A 166 8.91 9.04 -13.83
C TYR A 166 10.10 9.76 -14.50
N LEU A 167 11.13 10.08 -13.72
CA LEU A 167 12.35 10.74 -14.19
C LEU A 167 13.27 9.75 -14.93
#